data_AF-A0A516TKL0-F1
#
_entry.id   AF-A0A516TKL0-F1
#
_cell.length_a   1.000
_cell.length_b   1.000
_cell.length_c   1.000
_cell.angle_alpha   90.00
_cell.angle_beta   90.00
_cell.angle_gamma   90.00
#
_symmetry.space_group_name_H-M   'P 1'
#
loop_
_entity.id
_entity.type
_entity.pdbx_description
1 polymer ?
#
loop_
_entity_poly.entity_id
_entity_poly.type
_entity_poly.pdbx_seq_one_letter_code
_entity_poly.pdbx_strand_id
1 'polypeptide(L)'
;MSNEVVIREATDEDCLKLYLLFKSVVEEQTAYPFSLPFSYADFLNFWNVPPPVWRYCSCLNGIIVGGYLLKPNFIGLGNHIANASFFVAKPYRKQGIGEAMGKHAIENARKLNFLAIQFNYVVSTNYPAINLWLKLGFKIVGTIPKAFRHPIFGCVDVYVMFRELI
;
A
#
# COMPACT_ATOMS: atom_id res chain seq x y z
N MET A 1 -3.78 20.55 19.99
CA MET A 1 -3.09 20.69 18.69
C MET A 1 -3.45 19.46 17.88
N SER A 2 -4.15 19.61 16.76
CA SER A 2 -4.50 18.47 15.90
C SER A 2 -3.22 17.86 15.34
N ASN A 3 -3.04 16.55 15.56
CA ASN A 3 -2.01 15.74 14.93
C ASN A 3 -2.30 15.67 13.43
N GLU A 4 -1.86 16.66 12.67
CA GLU A 4 -2.09 16.74 11.24
C GLU A 4 -1.18 15.78 10.49
N VAL A 5 -1.78 14.96 9.64
CA VAL A 5 -1.05 14.05 8.74
C VAL A 5 -0.85 14.76 7.42
N VAL A 6 0.40 15.05 7.08
CA VAL A 6 0.78 15.64 5.80
C VAL A 6 1.25 14.53 4.87
N ILE A 7 0.74 14.50 3.64
CA ILE A 7 1.19 13.56 2.61
C ILE A 7 1.89 14.37 1.53
N ARG A 8 3.10 13.96 1.16
CA ARG A 8 3.91 14.62 0.12
C ARG A 8 4.62 13.59 -0.74
N GLU A 9 5.13 14.01 -1.89
CA GLU A 9 6.00 13.17 -2.71
C GLU A 9 7.24 12.76 -1.90
N ALA A 10 7.63 11.50 -2.05
CA ALA A 10 8.83 10.94 -1.44
C ALA A 10 10.06 11.29 -2.29
N THR A 11 11.14 11.69 -1.66
CA THR A 11 12.43 11.97 -2.30
C THR A 11 13.43 10.84 -2.04
N ASP A 12 14.56 10.84 -2.73
CA ASP A 12 15.63 9.86 -2.50
C ASP A 12 16.20 9.92 -1.07
N GLU A 13 16.15 11.10 -0.43
CA GLU A 13 16.55 11.29 0.97
C GLU A 13 15.62 10.57 1.96
N ASP A 14 14.37 10.30 1.56
CA ASP A 14 13.40 9.59 2.40
C ASP A 14 13.58 8.06 2.34
N CYS A 15 14.25 7.54 1.30
CA CYS A 15 14.28 6.10 0.97
C CYS A 15 14.78 5.23 2.13
N LEU A 16 15.85 5.64 2.83
CA LEU A 16 16.37 4.87 3.95
C LEU A 16 15.34 4.79 5.10
N LYS A 17 14.64 5.89 5.40
CA LYS A 17 13.61 5.93 6.46
C LYS A 17 12.41 5.08 6.05
N LEU A 18 11.94 5.22 4.82
CA LEU A 18 10.82 4.44 4.27
C LEU A 18 11.15 2.95 4.28
N TYR A 19 12.37 2.56 3.91
CA TYR A 19 12.84 1.19 4.02
C TYR A 19 12.74 0.66 5.44
N LEU A 20 13.29 1.36 6.44
CA LEU A 20 13.28 0.88 7.82
C LEU A 20 11.85 0.68 8.34
N LEU A 21 10.94 1.60 8.01
CA LEU A 21 9.54 1.48 8.35
C LEU A 21 8.87 0.31 7.61
N PHE A 22 9.11 0.17 6.31
CA PHE A 22 8.52 -0.91 5.50
C PHE A 22 9.05 -2.28 5.93
N LYS A 23 10.35 -2.40 6.19
CA LYS A 23 10.98 -3.60 6.74
C LYS A 23 10.29 -4.03 8.03
N SER A 24 10.02 -3.10 8.95
CA SER A 24 9.28 -3.43 10.18
C SER A 24 7.89 -4.00 9.93
N VAL A 25 7.22 -3.60 8.83
CA VAL A 25 5.92 -4.15 8.42
C VAL A 25 6.08 -5.53 7.76
N VAL A 26 7.12 -5.72 6.95
CA VAL A 26 7.44 -7.01 6.32
C VAL A 26 7.81 -8.07 7.36
N GLU A 27 8.57 -7.70 8.39
CA GLU A 27 8.96 -8.59 9.48
C GLU A 27 7.77 -9.13 10.30
N GLU A 28 6.62 -8.45 10.26
CA GLU A 28 5.38 -8.97 10.84
C GLU A 28 4.82 -10.17 10.05
N GLN A 29 5.20 -10.35 8.78
CA GLN A 29 4.81 -11.48 7.91
C GLN A 29 3.28 -11.71 7.82
N THR A 30 2.49 -10.63 7.92
CA THR A 30 1.01 -10.70 7.93
C THR A 30 0.33 -10.00 6.75
N ALA A 31 1.07 -9.20 5.97
CA ALA A 31 0.46 -8.31 4.98
C ALA A 31 1.14 -8.30 3.59
N TYR A 32 2.43 -8.63 3.53
CA TYR A 32 3.21 -8.61 2.28
C TYR A 32 3.90 -9.96 2.03
N PRO A 33 3.95 -10.44 0.77
CA PRO A 33 4.51 -11.75 0.41
C PRO A 33 6.04 -11.74 0.24
N PHE A 34 6.76 -10.99 1.07
CA PHE A 34 8.23 -10.99 1.06
C PHE A 34 8.79 -12.04 2.02
N SER A 35 9.92 -12.64 1.63
CA SER A 35 10.70 -13.51 2.52
C SER A 35 11.58 -12.68 3.46
N LEU A 36 11.95 -13.29 4.59
CA LEU A 36 13.00 -12.77 5.47
C LEU A 36 14.33 -13.47 5.18
N PRO A 37 15.48 -12.80 5.36
CA PRO A 37 15.60 -11.38 5.69
C PRO A 37 15.18 -10.46 4.53
N PHE A 38 14.59 -9.31 4.83
CA PHE A 38 14.21 -8.29 3.84
C PHE A 38 15.26 -7.18 3.82
N SER A 39 15.97 -7.03 2.69
CA SER A 39 17.11 -6.13 2.53
C SER A 39 16.71 -4.77 1.96
N TYR A 40 17.64 -3.81 1.98
CA TYR A 40 17.44 -2.53 1.32
C TYR A 40 17.33 -2.69 -0.21
N ALA A 41 18.05 -3.65 -0.80
CA ALA A 41 17.94 -3.95 -2.23
C ALA A 41 16.54 -4.47 -2.59
N ASP A 42 15.94 -5.31 -1.75
CA ASP A 42 14.56 -5.80 -1.94
C ASP A 42 13.56 -4.64 -1.86
N PHE A 43 13.76 -3.71 -0.91
CA PHE A 43 12.97 -2.48 -0.85
C PHE A 43 13.12 -1.64 -2.11
N LEU A 44 14.33 -1.43 -2.61
CA LEU A 44 14.53 -0.68 -3.86
C LEU A 44 13.86 -1.37 -5.05
N ASN A 45 13.86 -2.70 -5.13
CA ASN A 45 13.13 -3.42 -6.19
C ASN A 45 11.61 -3.23 -6.08
N PHE A 46 11.07 -3.17 -4.87
CA PHE A 46 9.66 -2.88 -4.62
C PHE A 46 9.29 -1.40 -4.86
N TRP A 47 10.16 -0.48 -4.43
CA TRP A 47 9.91 0.96 -4.44
C TRP A 47 10.21 1.57 -5.81
N ASN A 48 11.32 1.18 -6.43
CA ASN A 48 11.84 1.72 -7.69
C ASN A 48 11.37 0.95 -8.93
N VAL A 49 10.08 0.58 -8.98
CA VAL A 49 9.48 -0.03 -10.17
C VAL A 49 9.61 0.87 -11.42
N PRO A 50 9.60 0.29 -12.64
CA PRO A 50 9.69 1.07 -13.87
C PRO A 50 8.58 2.13 -13.96
N PRO A 51 8.90 3.34 -14.45
CA PRO A 51 7.91 4.40 -14.62
C PRO A 51 6.83 4.04 -15.67
N PRO A 52 5.63 4.63 -15.56
CA PRO A 52 5.26 5.67 -14.61
C PRO A 52 4.94 5.11 -13.21
N VAL A 53 5.41 5.79 -12.17
CA VAL A 53 5.15 5.49 -10.76
C VAL A 53 5.27 6.76 -9.94
N TRP A 54 4.34 6.95 -9.01
CA TRP A 54 4.32 8.07 -8.06
C TRP A 54 4.48 7.52 -6.65
N ARG A 55 5.31 8.18 -5.85
CA ARG A 55 5.70 7.72 -4.52
C ARG A 55 5.46 8.82 -3.51
N TYR A 56 4.85 8.46 -2.39
CA TYR A 56 4.46 9.41 -1.37
C TYR A 56 4.84 8.89 0.00
N CYS A 57 5.19 9.81 0.89
CA CYS A 57 5.36 9.54 2.31
C CYS A 57 4.26 10.26 3.11
N SER A 58 3.83 9.64 4.20
CA SER A 58 2.95 10.27 5.19
C SER A 58 3.79 10.73 6.37
N CYS A 59 3.67 12.01 6.71
CA CYS A 59 4.38 12.67 7.79
C CYS A 59 3.41 13.05 8.92
N LEU A 60 3.72 12.63 10.15
CA LEU A 60 3.03 13.06 11.36
C LEU A 60 4.00 13.92 12.18
N ASN A 61 3.67 15.18 12.41
CA ASN A 61 4.53 16.13 13.13
C ASN A 61 5.96 16.21 12.54
N GLY A 62 6.07 16.22 11.21
CA GLY A 62 7.34 16.25 10.48
C GLY A 62 8.10 14.92 10.39
N ILE A 63 7.60 13.85 11.03
CA ILE A 63 8.23 12.53 11.05
C ILE A 63 7.53 11.63 10.03
N ILE A 64 8.29 10.94 9.17
CA ILE A 64 7.73 9.93 8.26
C ILE A 64 7.26 8.73 9.07
N VAL A 65 6.01 8.34 8.88
CA VAL A 65 5.34 7.25 9.63
C VAL A 65 4.80 6.13 8.73
N GLY A 66 4.89 6.34 7.42
CA GLY A 66 4.35 5.44 6.41
C GLY A 66 4.59 5.99 5.01
N GLY A 67 4.15 5.23 4.02
CA GLY A 67 4.24 5.62 2.63
C GLY A 67 3.39 4.75 1.73
N TYR A 68 3.25 5.20 0.50
CA TYR A 68 2.61 4.42 -0.54
C TYR A 68 3.19 4.75 -1.91
N LEU A 69 3.03 3.82 -2.83
CA LEU A 69 3.28 4.05 -4.26
C LEU A 69 1.99 3.84 -5.04
N LEU A 70 1.87 4.53 -6.17
CA LEU A 70 0.78 4.44 -7.15
C LEU A 70 1.41 4.23 -8.52
N LYS A 71 0.89 3.29 -9.31
CA LYS A 71 1.40 2.94 -10.63
C LYS A 71 0.29 2.33 -11.50
N PRO A 72 0.48 2.19 -12.83
CA PRO A 72 -0.34 1.29 -13.61
C PRO A 72 -0.28 -0.14 -13.04
N ASN A 73 -1.44 -0.79 -12.91
CA ASN A 73 -1.50 -2.17 -12.45
C ASN A 73 -0.89 -3.11 -13.48
N PHE A 74 -1.19 -2.86 -14.76
CA PHE A 74 -0.65 -3.56 -15.92
C PHE A 74 -0.14 -2.57 -16.97
N ILE A 75 0.62 -3.10 -17.92
CA ILE A 75 1.20 -2.35 -19.03
C ILE A 75 0.20 -2.18 -20.19
N GLY A 76 0.54 -1.32 -21.16
CA GLY A 76 -0.17 -1.21 -22.43
C GLY A 76 -1.67 -0.96 -22.25
N LEU A 77 -2.50 -1.83 -22.84
CA LEU A 77 -3.96 -1.70 -22.81
C LEU A 77 -4.57 -1.82 -21.39
N GLY A 78 -3.82 -2.32 -20.41
CA GLY A 78 -4.26 -2.40 -19.01
C GLY A 78 -3.82 -1.21 -18.14
N ASN A 79 -3.16 -0.21 -18.71
CA ASN A 79 -2.57 0.90 -17.95
C ASN A 79 -3.59 1.90 -17.39
N HIS A 80 -4.86 1.80 -17.78
CA HIS A 80 -5.95 2.65 -17.28
C HIS A 80 -6.43 2.25 -15.87
N ILE A 81 -5.99 1.10 -15.35
CA ILE A 81 -6.25 0.64 -13.98
C ILE A 81 -4.99 0.87 -13.15
N ALA A 82 -5.09 1.65 -12.07
CA ALA A 82 -3.99 1.84 -11.14
C ALA A 82 -3.86 0.66 -10.17
N ASN A 83 -2.68 0.53 -9.59
CA ASN A 83 -2.40 -0.26 -8.40
C ASN A 83 -1.65 0.61 -7.39
N ALA A 84 -1.87 0.35 -6.10
CA ALA A 84 -1.13 1.00 -5.04
C ALA A 84 -0.79 0.02 -3.92
N SER A 85 0.33 0.28 -3.25
CA SER A 85 0.82 -0.45 -2.08
C SER A 85 1.06 0.53 -0.95
N PHE A 86 0.59 0.21 0.26
CA PHE A 86 0.60 1.11 1.42
C PHE A 86 1.25 0.46 2.63
N PHE A 87 1.94 1.23 3.44
CA PHE A 87 2.40 0.77 4.75
C PHE A 87 2.37 1.90 5.78
N VAL A 88 2.05 1.53 7.02
CA VAL A 88 2.14 2.40 8.19
C VAL A 88 2.89 1.62 9.27
N ALA A 89 3.94 2.22 9.82
CA ALA A 89 4.69 1.59 10.89
C ALA A 89 3.82 1.36 12.12
N LYS A 90 4.02 0.23 12.80
CA LYS A 90 3.16 -0.28 13.86
C LYS A 90 2.79 0.75 14.95
N PRO A 91 3.71 1.59 15.45
CA PRO A 91 3.38 2.60 16.49
C PRO A 91 2.39 3.67 16.03
N TYR A 92 2.25 3.89 14.72
CA TYR A 92 1.43 4.95 14.14
C TYR A 92 0.09 4.45 13.57
N ARG A 93 -0.20 3.15 13.68
CA ARG A 93 -1.47 2.58 13.23
C ARG A 93 -2.63 3.04 14.10
N LYS A 94 -3.85 2.93 13.58
CA LYS A 94 -5.12 3.34 14.23
C LYS A 94 -5.24 4.85 14.53
N GLN A 95 -4.45 5.68 13.87
CA GLN A 95 -4.49 7.15 13.96
C GLN A 95 -5.01 7.82 12.67
N GLY A 96 -5.74 7.09 11.83
CA GLY A 96 -6.29 7.63 10.57
C GLY A 96 -5.29 7.78 9.40
N ILE A 97 -3.99 7.57 9.61
CA ILE A 97 -2.95 7.73 8.58
C ILE A 97 -3.21 6.88 7.33
N GLY A 98 -3.58 5.60 7.50
CA GLY A 98 -3.90 4.72 6.36
C GLY A 98 -5.11 5.22 5.55
N GLU A 99 -6.10 5.80 6.23
CA GLU A 99 -7.27 6.40 5.57
C GLU A 99 -6.90 7.68 4.82
N ALA A 100 -6.06 8.53 5.41
CA ALA A 100 -5.54 9.72 4.75
C ALA A 100 -4.77 9.35 3.48
N MET A 101 -3.85 8.38 3.55
CA MET A 101 -3.10 7.90 2.37
C MET A 101 -4.03 7.29 1.32
N GLY A 102 -5.01 6.48 1.72
CA GLY A 102 -5.98 5.89 0.79
C GLY A 102 -6.78 6.96 0.04
N LYS A 103 -7.32 7.96 0.75
CA LYS A 103 -8.04 9.09 0.14
C LYS A 103 -7.14 9.88 -0.81
N HIS A 104 -5.91 10.18 -0.39
CA HIS A 104 -4.93 10.87 -1.22
C HIS A 104 -4.57 10.07 -2.48
N ALA A 105 -4.39 8.76 -2.38
CA ALA A 105 -4.12 7.90 -3.55
C ALA A 105 -5.29 7.87 -4.54
N ILE A 106 -6.53 7.82 -4.05
CA ILE A 106 -7.74 7.87 -4.89
C ILE A 106 -7.85 9.20 -5.63
N GLU A 107 -7.61 10.32 -4.96
CA GLU A 107 -7.63 11.64 -5.58
C GLU A 107 -6.53 11.79 -6.64
N ASN A 108 -5.30 11.36 -6.35
CA ASN A 108 -4.21 11.39 -7.32
C ASN A 108 -4.47 10.47 -8.51
N ALA A 109 -5.02 9.27 -8.30
CA ALA A 109 -5.36 8.38 -9.40
C ALA A 109 -6.37 9.02 -10.37
N ARG A 110 -7.35 9.77 -9.86
CA ARG A 110 -8.28 10.56 -10.69
C ARG A 110 -7.56 11.67 -11.47
N LYS A 111 -6.71 12.46 -10.80
CA LYS A 111 -5.92 13.52 -11.46
C LYS A 111 -5.01 12.98 -12.56
N LEU A 112 -4.56 11.74 -12.42
CA LEU A 112 -3.74 11.02 -13.39
C LEU A 112 -4.55 10.27 -14.46
N ASN A 113 -5.87 10.48 -14.53
CA ASN A 113 -6.79 9.88 -15.50
C ASN A 113 -6.89 8.34 -15.45
N PHE A 114 -6.58 7.71 -14.31
CA PHE A 114 -6.93 6.31 -14.12
C PHE A 114 -8.45 6.16 -13.99
N LEU A 115 -8.99 5.07 -14.55
CA LEU A 115 -10.42 4.77 -14.52
C LEU A 115 -10.81 3.95 -13.27
N ALA A 116 -9.84 3.23 -12.68
CA ALA A 116 -10.05 2.40 -11.51
C ALA A 116 -8.75 2.20 -10.71
N ILE A 117 -8.87 1.66 -9.49
CA ILE A 117 -7.76 1.14 -8.68
C ILE A 117 -8.04 -0.33 -8.36
N GLN A 118 -7.03 -1.18 -8.55
CA GLN A 118 -7.07 -2.59 -8.19
C GLN A 118 -5.94 -2.93 -7.23
N PHE A 119 -6.28 -3.64 -6.15
CA PHE A 119 -5.32 -4.33 -5.29
C PHE A 119 -5.35 -5.81 -5.61
N ASN A 120 -4.22 -6.34 -6.09
CA ASN A 120 -4.14 -7.74 -6.53
C ASN A 120 -3.99 -8.71 -5.36
N TYR A 121 -3.48 -8.24 -4.22
CA TYR A 121 -2.96 -9.12 -3.17
C TYR A 121 -3.24 -8.56 -1.77
N VAL A 122 -4.49 -8.63 -1.32
CA VAL A 122 -4.88 -8.25 0.05
C VAL A 122 -5.08 -9.52 0.89
N VAL A 123 -4.18 -9.78 1.84
CA VAL A 123 -4.23 -10.98 2.70
C VAL A 123 -5.54 -11.00 3.51
N SER A 124 -6.28 -12.11 3.47
CA SER A 124 -7.61 -12.27 4.08
C SER A 124 -7.64 -12.06 5.61
N THR A 125 -6.52 -12.29 6.28
CA THR A 125 -6.38 -12.05 7.73
C THR A 125 -5.99 -10.62 8.10
N ASN A 126 -5.69 -9.76 7.10
CA ASN A 126 -5.41 -8.34 7.32
C ASN A 126 -6.71 -7.52 7.41
N TYR A 127 -7.54 -7.85 8.41
CA TYR A 127 -8.83 -7.20 8.64
C TYR A 127 -8.75 -5.66 8.71
N PRO A 128 -7.72 -5.02 9.31
CA PRO A 128 -7.59 -3.57 9.29
C PRO A 128 -7.53 -2.98 7.89
N ALA A 129 -6.75 -3.59 6.98
CA ALA A 129 -6.64 -3.14 5.60
C ALA A 129 -7.94 -3.40 4.83
N ILE A 130 -8.54 -4.59 4.97
CA ILE A 130 -9.80 -4.95 4.30
C ILE A 130 -10.91 -3.97 4.68
N ASN A 131 -11.11 -3.72 5.98
CA ASN A 131 -12.13 -2.80 6.46
C ASN A 131 -11.89 -1.36 5.97
N LEU A 132 -10.63 -0.94 5.93
CA LEU A 132 -10.26 0.36 5.38
C LEU A 132 -10.63 0.47 3.89
N TRP A 133 -10.27 -0.53 3.08
CA TRP A 133 -10.54 -0.50 1.64
C TRP A 133 -12.03 -0.56 1.34
N LEU A 134 -12.80 -1.40 2.06
CA LEU A 134 -14.26 -1.41 1.98
C LEU A 134 -14.87 -0.05 2.33
N LYS A 135 -14.42 0.59 3.43
CA LYS A 135 -14.84 1.96 3.81
C LYS A 135 -14.51 2.98 2.72
N LEU A 136 -13.40 2.80 2.03
CA LEU A 136 -13.00 3.61 0.88
C LEU A 136 -13.62 3.12 -0.43
N GLY A 137 -14.74 2.39 -0.41
CA GLY A 137 -15.51 2.06 -1.61
C GLY A 137 -14.89 1.02 -2.53
N PHE A 138 -13.84 0.31 -2.10
CA PHE A 138 -13.38 -0.88 -2.80
C PHE A 138 -14.33 -2.04 -2.54
N LYS A 139 -14.40 -2.97 -3.50
CA LYS A 139 -15.15 -4.22 -3.39
C LYS A 139 -14.19 -5.38 -3.56
N ILE A 140 -14.43 -6.50 -2.87
CA ILE A 140 -13.75 -7.76 -3.16
C ILE A 140 -14.36 -8.30 -4.46
N VAL A 141 -13.54 -8.46 -5.50
CA VAL A 141 -13.97 -8.97 -6.82
C VAL A 141 -13.47 -10.39 -7.08
N GLY A 142 -12.58 -10.91 -6.24
CA GLY A 142 -12.09 -12.27 -6.35
C GLY A 142 -11.36 -12.71 -5.08
N THR A 143 -11.27 -14.03 -4.90
CA THR A 143 -10.52 -14.67 -3.82
C THR A 143 -9.61 -15.72 -4.43
N ILE A 144 -8.33 -15.66 -4.11
CA ILE A 144 -7.35 -16.70 -4.45
C ILE A 144 -7.15 -17.55 -3.20
N PRO A 145 -7.60 -18.81 -3.21
CA PRO A 145 -7.56 -19.64 -2.00
C PRO A 145 -6.13 -20.01 -1.62
N LYS A 146 -5.82 -20.00 -0.32
CA LYS A 146 -4.53 -20.45 0.24
C LYS A 146 -3.29 -19.80 -0.39
N ALA A 147 -3.43 -18.56 -0.87
CA ALA A 147 -2.41 -17.87 -1.65
C ALA A 147 -1.30 -17.20 -0.82
N PHE A 148 -1.44 -17.11 0.51
CA PHE A 148 -0.44 -16.51 1.41
C PHE A 148 -0.08 -17.45 2.57
N ARG A 149 1.22 -17.65 2.83
CA ARG A 149 1.71 -18.46 3.97
C ARG A 149 1.79 -17.60 5.24
N HIS A 150 0.73 -17.62 6.05
CA HIS A 150 0.69 -16.89 7.32
C HIS A 150 1.40 -17.68 8.42
N PRO A 151 2.28 -17.06 9.24
CA PRO A 151 3.06 -17.77 10.26
C PRO A 151 2.21 -18.43 11.36
N ILE A 152 1.01 -17.89 11.62
CA ILE A 152 0.09 -18.37 12.67
C ILE A 152 -1.06 -19.21 12.11
N PHE A 153 -1.56 -18.89 10.92
CA PHE A 153 -2.83 -19.42 10.39
C PHE A 153 -2.64 -20.40 9.24
N GLY A 154 -1.39 -20.75 8.89
CA GLY A 154 -1.07 -21.57 7.73
C GLY A 154 -1.34 -20.85 6.41
N CYS A 155 -1.67 -21.59 5.36
CA CYS A 155 -2.01 -20.99 4.07
C CYS A 155 -3.41 -20.36 4.13
N VAL A 156 -3.48 -19.03 4.01
CA VAL A 156 -4.72 -18.24 4.04
C VAL A 156 -5.02 -17.62 2.68
N ASP A 157 -6.26 -17.20 2.49
CA ASP A 157 -6.73 -16.65 1.24
C ASP A 157 -6.21 -15.22 1.00
N VAL A 158 -6.27 -14.79 -0.26
CA VAL A 158 -5.94 -13.44 -0.69
C VAL A 158 -7.10 -12.89 -1.51
N TYR A 159 -7.48 -11.64 -1.24
CA TYR A 159 -8.51 -10.94 -1.98
C TYR A 159 -7.91 -10.09 -3.09
N VAL A 160 -8.59 -10.11 -4.24
CA VAL A 160 -8.47 -9.06 -5.27
C VAL A 160 -9.56 -8.03 -4.97
N MET A 161 -9.16 -6.77 -4.78
CA MET A 161 -10.08 -5.68 -4.50
C MET A 161 -10.05 -4.64 -5.61
N PHE A 162 -11.20 -4.05 -5.94
CA PHE A 162 -11.37 -3.14 -7.06
C PHE A 162 -12.26 -1.95 -6.69
N ARG A 163 -11.93 -0.78 -7.23
CA ARG A 163 -12.72 0.45 -7.11
C ARG A 163 -12.68 1.22 -8.43
N GLU A 164 -13.84 1.53 -8.98
CA GLU A 164 -13.99 2.50 -10.08
C GLU A 164 -13.80 3.93 -9.55
N LEU A 165 -13.22 4.80 -10.38
CA LEU A 165 -12.90 6.18 -10.04
C LEU A 165 -13.84 7.22 -10.68
N ILE A 166 -14.77 6.77 -11.51
CA ILE A 166 -15.82 7.54 -12.17
C ILE A 166 -16.55 8.45 -11.16
#